data_AF-A0A6G9WAP7-F1
#
_entry.id   AF-A0A6G9WAP7-F1
#
_cell.length_a   1.000
_cell.length_b   1.000
_cell.length_c   1.000
_cell.angle_alpha   90.00
_cell.angle_beta   90.00
_cell.angle_gamma   90.00
#
_symmetry.space_group_name_H-M   'P 1'
#
loop_
_entity.id
_entity.type
_entity.pdbx_description
1 polymer ?
#
loop_
_entity_poly.entity_id
_entity_poly.type
_entity_poly.pdbx_seq_one_letter_code
_entity_poly.pdbx_strand_id
1 'polypeptide(L)'
;MMGNDDPLEAMALMLTKGFRDYIAHYREMGVAAMAPTLRERAFATIDADLREALGLPALPYPDLLTSIDGPSKISYIALKDTDLEGPLTWQEELTVQHAAEFERDREQIEADFVTSQALEPSLHRVVDADDDTAVEQLEGLTQGIGYLLKDYFESCEQSGLDPRTAMPSAGQIAEDLYQAALRLGLPVPNSSGSISNPGTPAQSKELFSDFAQKYLDLRCQGYTLKREDEAPHAATGLAFQRTSLRNWQSSVRVFTGIVGDLPLANISKTEINEFNSMIARLPANFGKSARDTRSSRQVIEDADESEPQAIAELTAQLRAKGRPEAEIEDALMAAKIKRISATTIKRHQIALQSILEHAVKSRLITNNPMKGRILSEADVKRWKRTEARIERTGWGDHIYGLLGSEIFVNPLKDVGDPLYWAPLIAMFAGLRLEETCQLRVRDFGKDGDILFVAVQNEIGSQLVKTHNSFRRIPLHRALIQVGLPRLVDYRRQQGMSRLFPEMPRSKSKGTMSAIMSKRFGYYIRSRGIKEEGLDFHALRTEFQVRLTRAKVPDHVRKGLMGHEQTDVTHANYYRAGETMHDLEEYVNRIDIDYSGILPAFGEIRKREMPALRIVS
;
A
#
# COMPACT_ATOMS: atom_id res chain seq x y z
N MET A 1 -37.76 -3.48 -41.02
CA MET A 1 -36.32 -3.19 -40.85
C MET A 1 -35.92 -3.76 -39.51
N MET A 2 -35.35 -4.97 -39.55
CA MET A 2 -34.66 -5.62 -38.44
C MET A 2 -33.24 -5.04 -38.34
N GLY A 3 -32.64 -5.18 -37.16
CA GLY A 3 -31.20 -5.04 -36.95
C GLY A 3 -30.83 -4.02 -35.88
N ASN A 4 -30.87 -4.45 -34.62
CA ASN A 4 -29.79 -4.12 -33.68
C ASN A 4 -29.76 -5.24 -32.64
N ASP A 5 -28.80 -6.15 -32.82
CA ASP A 5 -28.45 -7.20 -31.89
C ASP A 5 -28.15 -6.57 -30.53
N ASP A 6 -28.88 -7.01 -29.51
CA ASP A 6 -28.70 -6.54 -28.13
C ASP A 6 -27.55 -7.33 -27.48
N PRO A 7 -26.45 -6.67 -27.06
CA PRO A 7 -25.35 -7.30 -26.34
C PRO A 7 -25.79 -8.07 -25.08
N LEU A 8 -26.96 -7.72 -24.51
CA LEU A 8 -27.57 -8.39 -23.36
C LEU A 8 -28.09 -9.80 -23.69
N GLU A 9 -28.53 -10.06 -24.91
CA GLU A 9 -29.06 -11.36 -25.33
C GLU A 9 -27.92 -12.39 -25.48
N ALA A 10 -26.75 -11.94 -25.94
CA ALA A 10 -25.52 -12.73 -25.99
C ALA A 10 -24.95 -13.06 -24.60
N MET A 11 -25.03 -12.13 -23.65
CA MET A 11 -24.62 -12.35 -22.25
C MET A 11 -25.52 -13.36 -21.52
N ALA A 12 -26.84 -13.29 -21.76
CA ALA A 12 -27.79 -14.23 -21.18
C ALA A 12 -27.57 -15.68 -21.69
N LEU A 13 -27.27 -15.85 -22.98
CA LEU A 13 -26.92 -17.15 -23.57
C LEU A 13 -25.62 -17.72 -23.01
N MET A 14 -24.61 -16.88 -22.75
CA MET A 14 -23.33 -17.28 -22.14
C MET A 14 -23.48 -17.75 -20.68
N LEU A 15 -24.24 -17.01 -19.87
CA LEU A 15 -24.50 -17.36 -18.46
C LEU A 15 -25.24 -18.71 -18.35
N THR A 16 -26.22 -18.95 -19.23
CA THR A 16 -27.06 -20.16 -19.18
C THR A 16 -26.30 -21.40 -19.68
N LYS A 17 -25.37 -21.25 -20.62
CA LYS A 17 -24.49 -22.33 -21.10
C LYS A 17 -23.47 -22.73 -20.02
N GLY A 18 -22.84 -21.74 -19.37
CA GLY A 18 -21.89 -21.99 -18.27
C GLY A 18 -22.50 -22.74 -17.08
N PHE A 19 -23.73 -22.42 -16.68
CA PHE A 19 -24.45 -23.16 -15.63
C PHE A 19 -24.80 -24.60 -16.03
N ARG A 20 -25.03 -24.87 -17.32
CA ARG A 20 -25.41 -26.19 -17.82
C ARG A 20 -24.18 -27.11 -17.94
N ASP A 21 -23.06 -26.56 -18.41
CA ASP A 21 -21.76 -27.23 -18.44
C ASP A 21 -21.25 -27.51 -17.01
N TYR A 22 -21.49 -26.60 -16.06
CA TYR A 22 -21.22 -26.77 -14.63
C TYR A 22 -21.95 -27.98 -14.02
N ILE A 23 -23.25 -28.14 -14.29
CA ILE A 23 -24.04 -29.28 -13.78
C ILE A 23 -23.64 -30.61 -14.43
N ALA A 24 -23.25 -30.59 -15.71
CA ALA A 24 -22.76 -31.77 -16.42
C ALA A 24 -21.37 -32.20 -15.92
N HIS A 25 -20.45 -31.26 -15.75
CA HIS A 25 -19.09 -31.51 -15.28
C HIS A 25 -19.06 -32.01 -13.82
N TYR A 26 -19.90 -31.47 -12.94
CA TYR A 26 -20.05 -31.94 -11.56
C TYR A 26 -20.69 -33.34 -11.43
N ARG A 27 -21.46 -33.77 -12.43
CA ARG A 27 -21.98 -35.15 -12.49
C ARG A 27 -20.91 -36.15 -12.93
N GLU A 28 -19.97 -35.74 -13.77
CA GLU A 28 -18.90 -36.60 -14.29
C GLU A 28 -17.74 -36.77 -13.28
N MET A 29 -17.49 -35.79 -12.40
CA MET A 29 -16.40 -35.84 -11.39
C MET A 29 -16.70 -36.64 -10.11
N GLY A 30 -17.71 -37.51 -10.08
CA GLY A 30 -17.82 -38.54 -9.04
C GLY A 30 -17.92 -38.03 -7.59
N VAL A 31 -18.75 -37.02 -7.33
CA VAL A 31 -18.96 -36.35 -6.02
C VAL A 31 -19.41 -37.29 -4.88
N ALA A 32 -19.70 -38.56 -5.17
CA ALA A 32 -19.92 -39.57 -4.13
C ALA A 32 -18.66 -39.84 -3.26
N ALA A 33 -17.45 -39.48 -3.71
CA ALA A 33 -16.19 -39.78 -3.01
C ALA A 33 -15.63 -38.65 -2.11
N MET A 34 -16.18 -37.43 -2.14
CA MET A 34 -15.69 -36.34 -1.27
C MET A 34 -16.12 -36.51 0.20
N ALA A 35 -15.23 -36.13 1.13
CA ALA A 35 -15.55 -36.07 2.55
C ALA A 35 -16.74 -35.11 2.81
N PRO A 36 -17.76 -35.53 3.59
CA PRO A 36 -19.00 -34.75 3.79
C PRO A 36 -18.78 -33.31 4.26
N THR A 37 -17.78 -33.11 5.12
CA THR A 37 -17.40 -31.81 5.68
C THR A 37 -16.89 -30.80 4.65
N LEU A 38 -16.28 -31.29 3.57
CA LEU A 38 -15.76 -30.41 2.50
C LEU A 38 -16.88 -29.95 1.57
N ARG A 39 -17.82 -30.85 1.30
CA ARG A 39 -19.03 -30.58 0.50
C ARG A 39 -19.91 -29.53 1.18
N GLU A 40 -20.15 -29.70 2.47
CA GLU A 40 -20.94 -28.77 3.29
C GLU A 40 -20.29 -27.39 3.41
N ARG A 41 -18.95 -27.33 3.48
CA ARG A 41 -18.18 -26.09 3.47
C ARG A 41 -18.31 -25.32 2.16
N ALA A 42 -18.18 -26.00 1.03
CA ALA A 42 -18.29 -25.37 -0.28
C ALA A 42 -19.70 -24.80 -0.52
N PHE A 43 -20.75 -25.54 -0.14
CA PHE A 43 -22.13 -25.05 -0.24
C PHE A 43 -22.44 -23.89 0.70
N ALA A 44 -21.89 -23.89 1.92
CA ALA A 44 -22.06 -22.78 2.87
C ALA A 44 -21.43 -21.47 2.38
N THR A 45 -20.28 -21.55 1.70
CA THR A 45 -19.64 -20.37 1.10
C THR A 45 -20.44 -19.83 -0.09
N ILE A 46 -20.93 -20.70 -0.96
CA ILE A 46 -21.77 -20.30 -2.12
C ILE A 46 -23.08 -19.63 -1.66
N ASP A 47 -23.73 -20.15 -0.63
CA ASP A 47 -24.94 -19.55 -0.04
C ASP A 47 -24.64 -18.19 0.61
N ALA A 48 -23.49 -18.04 1.28
CA ALA A 48 -23.08 -16.77 1.89
C ALA A 48 -22.86 -15.66 0.83
N ASP A 49 -22.17 -16.00 -0.27
CA ASP A 49 -21.84 -15.05 -1.33
C ASP A 49 -23.08 -14.64 -2.14
N LEU A 50 -24.00 -15.58 -2.40
CA LEU A 50 -25.30 -15.28 -3.04
C LEU A 50 -26.17 -14.38 -2.17
N ARG A 51 -26.21 -14.62 -0.85
CA ARG A 51 -26.96 -13.78 0.09
C ARG A 51 -26.38 -12.38 0.19
N GLU A 52 -25.05 -12.26 0.24
CA GLU A 52 -24.39 -10.95 0.22
C GLU A 52 -24.70 -10.17 -1.06
N ALA A 53 -24.61 -10.83 -2.22
CA ALA A 53 -24.93 -10.23 -3.51
C ALA A 53 -26.41 -9.78 -3.62
N LEU A 54 -27.33 -10.47 -2.95
CA LEU A 54 -28.76 -10.15 -2.90
C LEU A 54 -29.16 -9.25 -1.73
N GLY A 55 -28.22 -8.82 -0.88
CA GLY A 55 -28.48 -7.98 0.28
C GLY A 55 -29.21 -8.68 1.44
N LEU A 56 -29.13 -10.00 1.52
CA LEU A 56 -29.71 -10.85 2.55
C LEU A 56 -28.68 -11.17 3.66
N PRO A 57 -29.08 -11.28 4.94
CA PRO A 57 -28.16 -11.61 6.03
C PRO A 57 -27.66 -13.07 5.96
N ALA A 58 -26.38 -13.27 6.30
CA ALA A 58 -25.74 -14.58 6.38
C ALA A 58 -26.21 -15.39 7.61
N LEU A 59 -26.27 -16.72 7.48
CA LEU A 59 -26.62 -17.63 8.57
C LEU A 59 -25.38 -18.00 9.41
N PRO A 60 -25.49 -18.13 10.74
CA PRO A 60 -24.37 -18.53 11.59
C PRO A 60 -24.06 -20.04 11.51
N TYR A 61 -22.77 -20.35 11.46
CA TYR A 61 -22.14 -21.66 11.22
C TYR A 61 -22.46 -22.84 12.21
N PRO A 62 -22.97 -22.66 13.45
CA PRO A 62 -23.20 -23.79 14.36
C PRO A 62 -24.42 -24.68 14.06
N ASP A 63 -25.38 -24.22 13.25
CA ASP A 63 -26.64 -24.94 13.00
C ASP A 63 -26.53 -26.04 11.91
N LEU A 64 -25.34 -26.24 11.32
CA LEU A 64 -25.08 -27.23 10.26
C LEU A 64 -24.64 -28.61 10.78
N LEU A 65 -24.43 -28.80 12.09
CA LEU A 65 -23.70 -29.96 12.63
C LEU A 65 -24.47 -30.92 13.56
N THR A 66 -25.81 -30.98 13.51
CA THR A 66 -26.56 -32.01 14.26
C THR A 66 -27.06 -33.16 13.38
N SER A 67 -26.48 -34.35 13.64
CA SER A 67 -26.65 -35.68 13.02
C SER A 67 -28.07 -36.20 12.89
N ILE A 68 -28.37 -37.03 11.86
CA ILE A 68 -29.10 -38.32 11.98
C ILE A 68 -28.65 -39.33 10.88
N ASP A 69 -28.35 -40.56 11.31
CA ASP A 69 -28.07 -41.79 10.56
C ASP A 69 -29.23 -42.28 9.63
N GLY A 70 -28.92 -42.93 8.49
CA GLY A 70 -29.89 -43.78 7.77
C GLY A 70 -29.60 -44.07 6.27
N PRO A 71 -30.07 -45.19 5.67
CA PRO A 71 -29.31 -45.97 4.70
C PRO A 71 -29.49 -45.61 3.21
N SER A 72 -28.45 -45.93 2.45
CA SER A 72 -28.28 -45.72 1.01
C SER A 72 -29.04 -46.72 0.12
N LYS A 73 -29.74 -46.19 -0.90
CA LYS A 73 -29.88 -46.76 -2.28
C LYS A 73 -30.90 -45.97 -3.10
N ILE A 74 -30.47 -45.29 -4.18
CA ILE A 74 -31.32 -45.02 -5.36
C ILE A 74 -30.46 -45.05 -6.64
N SER A 75 -30.99 -45.70 -7.70
CA SER A 75 -30.43 -45.89 -9.04
C SER A 75 -31.04 -44.93 -10.08
N TYR A 76 -30.27 -44.56 -11.12
CA TYR A 76 -30.67 -43.59 -12.17
C TYR A 76 -31.21 -44.22 -13.47
N ILE A 77 -32.07 -43.48 -14.20
CA ILE A 77 -32.60 -43.77 -15.55
C ILE A 77 -32.07 -42.70 -16.52
N ALA A 78 -31.69 -43.09 -17.74
CA ALA A 78 -31.18 -42.21 -18.80
C ALA A 78 -32.24 -41.86 -19.86
N LEU A 79 -32.18 -40.64 -20.42
CA LEU A 79 -32.98 -40.20 -21.58
C LEU A 79 -32.05 -39.68 -22.69
N LYS A 80 -32.42 -39.92 -23.95
CA LYS A 80 -31.67 -39.58 -25.17
C LYS A 80 -32.22 -38.32 -25.86
N ASP A 81 -31.31 -37.57 -26.47
CA ASP A 81 -31.56 -36.40 -27.32
C ASP A 81 -31.79 -36.77 -28.79
N THR A 82 -32.62 -35.99 -29.48
CA THR A 82 -32.58 -35.84 -30.94
C THR A 82 -33.01 -34.44 -31.39
N ASP A 83 -32.19 -33.91 -32.31
CA ASP A 83 -32.46 -33.00 -33.44
C ASP A 83 -32.07 -31.51 -33.33
N LEU A 84 -30.91 -31.19 -33.91
CA LEU A 84 -30.55 -29.89 -34.51
C LEU A 84 -29.67 -30.15 -35.76
N GLU A 85 -30.24 -30.07 -36.97
CA GLU A 85 -29.46 -29.98 -38.22
C GLU A 85 -29.93 -28.77 -39.07
N GLY A 86 -28.98 -27.91 -39.43
CA GLY A 86 -29.06 -26.83 -40.42
C GLY A 86 -27.67 -26.22 -40.68
N PRO A 87 -27.34 -25.75 -41.91
CA PRO A 87 -25.99 -25.31 -42.25
C PRO A 87 -25.64 -23.94 -41.66
N LEU A 88 -24.38 -23.81 -41.22
CA LEU A 88 -23.84 -22.64 -40.53
C LEU A 88 -23.65 -21.45 -41.50
N THR A 89 -23.95 -20.26 -41.00
CA THR A 89 -23.78 -18.94 -41.63
C THR A 89 -22.35 -18.43 -41.53
N TRP A 90 -22.00 -17.40 -42.30
CA TRP A 90 -20.65 -16.80 -42.35
C TRP A 90 -20.14 -16.27 -40.98
N GLN A 91 -21.06 -15.86 -40.09
CA GLN A 91 -20.73 -15.47 -38.71
C GLN A 91 -20.45 -16.69 -37.82
N GLU A 92 -21.13 -17.80 -38.05
CA GLU A 92 -20.87 -19.08 -37.39
C GLU A 92 -19.54 -19.68 -37.87
N GLU A 93 -19.17 -19.52 -39.15
CA GLU A 93 -17.83 -19.88 -39.66
C GLU A 93 -16.70 -19.08 -38.98
N LEU A 94 -16.89 -17.77 -38.75
CA LEU A 94 -15.90 -16.91 -38.07
C LEU A 94 -15.77 -17.27 -36.57
N THR A 95 -16.89 -17.64 -35.95
CA THR A 95 -16.93 -18.08 -34.54
C THR A 95 -16.27 -19.45 -34.38
N VAL A 96 -16.45 -20.36 -35.35
CA VAL A 96 -15.75 -21.65 -35.43
C VAL A 96 -14.25 -21.46 -35.67
N GLN A 97 -13.83 -20.48 -36.49
CA GLN A 97 -12.41 -20.15 -36.67
C GLN A 97 -11.75 -19.61 -35.40
N HIS A 98 -12.40 -18.69 -34.68
CA HIS A 98 -11.89 -18.19 -33.40
C HIS A 98 -11.89 -19.27 -32.30
N ALA A 99 -12.91 -20.15 -32.27
CA ALA A 99 -12.90 -21.30 -31.37
C ALA A 99 -11.75 -22.27 -31.69
N ALA A 100 -11.45 -22.49 -32.97
CA ALA A 100 -10.33 -23.34 -33.40
C ALA A 100 -8.93 -22.70 -33.20
N GLU A 101 -8.84 -21.38 -33.06
CA GLU A 101 -7.61 -20.69 -32.61
C GLU A 101 -7.45 -20.81 -31.09
N PHE A 102 -8.54 -20.67 -30.34
CA PHE A 102 -8.55 -20.81 -28.88
C PHE A 102 -8.24 -22.25 -28.42
N GLU A 103 -8.76 -23.26 -29.13
CA GLU A 103 -8.47 -24.66 -28.84
C GLU A 103 -7.01 -25.02 -29.20
N ARG A 104 -6.42 -24.39 -30.24
CA ARG A 104 -4.98 -24.53 -30.56
C ARG A 104 -4.08 -23.93 -29.49
N ASP A 105 -4.43 -22.75 -28.99
CA ASP A 105 -3.70 -22.12 -27.88
C ASP A 105 -3.81 -22.96 -26.59
N ARG A 106 -4.98 -23.58 -26.35
CA ARG A 106 -5.20 -24.51 -25.24
C ARG A 106 -4.38 -25.80 -25.39
N GLU A 107 -4.35 -26.43 -26.56
CA GLU A 107 -3.54 -27.62 -26.82
C GLU A 107 -2.03 -27.33 -26.69
N GLN A 108 -1.58 -26.13 -27.07
CA GLN A 108 -0.20 -25.69 -26.90
C GLN A 108 0.15 -25.54 -25.41
N ILE A 109 -0.74 -24.94 -24.62
CA ILE A 109 -0.59 -24.79 -23.16
C ILE A 109 -0.60 -26.16 -22.45
N GLU A 110 -1.45 -27.08 -22.91
CA GLU A 110 -1.58 -28.43 -22.36
C GLU A 110 -0.36 -29.30 -22.73
N ALA A 111 0.20 -29.13 -23.93
CA ALA A 111 1.47 -29.75 -24.33
C ALA A 111 2.68 -29.21 -23.55
N ASP A 112 2.74 -27.90 -23.30
CA ASP A 112 3.77 -27.27 -22.47
C ASP A 112 3.66 -27.75 -21.00
N PHE A 113 2.45 -27.98 -20.52
CA PHE A 113 2.16 -28.52 -19.18
C PHE A 113 2.56 -30.00 -19.04
N VAL A 114 2.22 -30.84 -20.03
CA VAL A 114 2.59 -32.28 -20.05
C VAL A 114 4.12 -32.46 -20.18
N THR A 115 4.79 -31.59 -20.92
CA THR A 115 6.27 -31.62 -21.06
C THR A 115 6.97 -31.30 -19.73
N SER A 116 6.34 -30.50 -18.86
CA SER A 116 6.87 -30.16 -17.53
C SER A 116 6.78 -31.31 -16.51
N GLN A 117 5.88 -32.28 -16.72
CA GLN A 117 5.67 -33.43 -15.82
C GLN A 117 6.45 -34.69 -16.23
N ALA A 118 7.14 -34.70 -17.37
CA ALA A 118 7.82 -35.89 -17.88
C ALA A 118 9.29 -36.09 -17.41
N LEU A 119 9.79 -35.31 -16.45
CA LEU A 119 11.14 -35.46 -15.90
C LEU A 119 11.12 -36.14 -14.51
N GLU A 120 11.48 -37.42 -14.51
CA GLU A 120 11.80 -38.36 -13.40
C GLU A 120 10.70 -38.82 -12.41
N PRO A 121 10.24 -40.09 -12.52
CA PRO A 121 9.27 -40.73 -11.62
C PRO A 121 9.80 -41.20 -10.23
N SER A 122 10.74 -40.51 -9.58
CA SER A 122 11.40 -41.05 -8.37
C SER A 122 11.34 -40.21 -7.09
N LEU A 123 10.38 -39.29 -6.95
CA LEU A 123 10.15 -38.57 -5.70
C LEU A 123 8.70 -38.72 -5.20
N HIS A 124 8.40 -39.88 -4.62
CA HIS A 124 7.31 -39.95 -3.66
C HIS A 124 7.72 -39.22 -2.36
N ARG A 125 7.14 -38.04 -2.14
CA ARG A 125 6.86 -37.54 -0.80
C ARG A 125 5.36 -37.30 -0.67
N VAL A 126 4.80 -37.94 0.34
CA VAL A 126 3.48 -37.73 0.91
C VAL A 126 3.24 -36.24 1.10
N VAL A 127 2.19 -35.70 0.47
CA VAL A 127 1.46 -34.52 0.95
C VAL A 127 -0.01 -34.90 0.96
N ASP A 128 -0.55 -34.81 2.16
CA ASP A 128 -1.93 -35.00 2.60
C ASP A 128 -2.48 -33.59 2.88
N ALA A 129 -3.78 -33.39 2.68
CA ALA A 129 -4.50 -32.09 2.73
C ALA A 129 -4.07 -31.04 1.68
N ASP A 130 -5.00 -30.21 1.26
CA ASP A 130 -4.78 -28.99 0.44
C ASP A 130 -4.55 -29.22 -1.07
N ASP A 131 -5.60 -29.66 -1.79
CA ASP A 131 -5.68 -29.37 -3.24
C ASP A 131 -6.16 -27.92 -3.43
N ASP A 132 -5.27 -26.99 -3.08
CA ASP A 132 -5.46 -25.53 -3.19
C ASP A 132 -5.78 -25.11 -4.63
N THR A 133 -5.37 -25.90 -5.62
CA THR A 133 -5.62 -25.65 -7.05
C THR A 133 -7.12 -25.62 -7.38
N ALA A 134 -7.91 -26.54 -6.81
CA ALA A 134 -9.35 -26.60 -7.03
C ALA A 134 -10.08 -25.45 -6.32
N VAL A 135 -9.57 -25.02 -5.16
CA VAL A 135 -10.09 -23.90 -4.38
C VAL A 135 -9.80 -22.58 -5.08
N GLU A 136 -8.57 -22.36 -5.56
CA GLU A 136 -8.16 -21.17 -6.29
C GLU A 136 -8.93 -21.01 -7.62
N GLN A 137 -9.22 -22.11 -8.32
CA GLN A 137 -10.05 -22.09 -9.53
C GLN A 137 -11.52 -21.73 -9.23
N LEU A 138 -12.07 -22.23 -8.11
CA LEU A 138 -13.41 -21.88 -7.65
C LEU A 138 -13.47 -20.40 -7.23
N GLU A 139 -12.50 -19.91 -6.46
CA GLU A 139 -12.41 -18.51 -6.05
C GLU A 139 -12.28 -17.56 -7.25
N GLY A 140 -11.47 -17.92 -8.24
CA GLY A 140 -11.31 -17.14 -9.48
C GLY A 140 -12.61 -17.02 -10.30
N LEU A 141 -13.38 -18.10 -10.39
CA LEU A 141 -14.67 -18.12 -11.11
C LEU A 141 -15.78 -17.38 -10.35
N THR A 142 -15.79 -17.49 -9.02
CA THR A 142 -16.75 -16.78 -8.15
C THR A 142 -16.50 -15.26 -8.19
N GLN A 143 -15.23 -14.85 -8.20
CA GLN A 143 -14.86 -13.46 -8.47
C GLN A 143 -15.33 -12.99 -9.84
N GLY A 144 -15.17 -13.81 -10.89
CA GLY A 144 -15.65 -13.49 -12.24
C GLY A 144 -17.16 -13.21 -12.28
N ILE A 145 -17.97 -14.04 -11.64
CA ILE A 145 -19.43 -13.86 -11.53
C ILE A 145 -19.78 -12.61 -10.71
N GLY A 146 -19.05 -12.37 -9.61
CA GLY A 146 -19.21 -11.16 -8.80
C GLY A 146 -18.93 -9.87 -9.58
N TYR A 147 -17.92 -9.87 -10.46
CA TYR A 147 -17.63 -8.73 -11.33
C TYR A 147 -18.74 -8.50 -12.36
N LEU A 148 -19.27 -9.56 -12.98
CA LEU A 148 -20.34 -9.45 -13.96
C LEU A 148 -21.66 -8.95 -13.36
N LEU A 149 -22.02 -9.42 -12.15
CA LEU A 149 -23.21 -8.93 -11.43
C LEU A 149 -23.05 -7.46 -11.04
N LYS A 150 -21.85 -7.08 -10.60
CA LYS A 150 -21.53 -5.70 -10.26
C LYS A 150 -21.67 -4.79 -11.49
N ASP A 151 -21.13 -5.18 -12.63
CA ASP A 151 -21.22 -4.40 -13.88
C ASP A 151 -22.68 -4.31 -14.38
N TYR A 152 -23.48 -5.37 -14.19
CA TYR A 152 -24.93 -5.35 -14.47
C TYR A 152 -25.68 -4.35 -13.58
N PHE A 153 -25.42 -4.34 -12.27
CA PHE A 153 -26.06 -3.39 -11.35
C PHE A 153 -25.64 -1.96 -11.60
N GLU A 154 -24.35 -1.72 -11.88
CA GLU A 154 -23.84 -0.39 -12.25
C GLU A 154 -24.45 0.08 -13.58
N SER A 155 -24.66 -0.81 -14.55
CA SER A 155 -25.33 -0.51 -15.82
C SER A 155 -26.83 -0.19 -15.62
N CYS A 156 -27.55 -0.97 -14.80
CA CYS A 156 -28.94 -0.68 -14.45
C CYS A 156 -29.08 0.67 -13.74
N GLU A 157 -28.15 1.01 -12.84
CA GLU A 157 -28.13 2.30 -12.13
C GLU A 157 -27.86 3.47 -13.09
N GLN A 158 -26.95 3.31 -14.06
CA GLN A 158 -26.65 4.33 -15.07
C GLN A 158 -27.82 4.55 -16.05
N SER A 159 -28.55 3.49 -16.38
CA SER A 159 -29.71 3.55 -17.28
C SER A 159 -31.03 3.85 -16.58
N GLY A 160 -31.04 4.00 -15.25
CA GLY A 160 -32.25 4.26 -14.46
C GLY A 160 -33.27 3.13 -14.48
N LEU A 161 -32.83 1.90 -14.78
CA LEU A 161 -33.67 0.71 -14.86
C LEU A 161 -33.68 -0.02 -13.51
N ASP A 162 -34.83 -0.56 -13.11
CA ASP A 162 -34.90 -1.45 -11.94
C ASP A 162 -34.27 -2.80 -12.33
N PRO A 163 -33.21 -3.26 -11.64
CA PRO A 163 -32.55 -4.53 -11.93
C PRO A 163 -33.52 -5.73 -11.88
N ARG A 164 -34.64 -5.61 -11.16
CA ARG A 164 -35.67 -6.65 -11.01
C ARG A 164 -36.62 -6.75 -12.19
N THR A 165 -36.79 -5.68 -12.97
CA THR A 165 -37.63 -5.69 -14.19
C THR A 165 -36.80 -5.89 -15.45
N ALA A 166 -35.50 -5.59 -15.40
CA ALA A 166 -34.55 -5.79 -16.50
C ALA A 166 -34.10 -7.25 -16.70
N MET A 167 -34.22 -8.11 -15.68
CA MET A 167 -33.97 -9.56 -15.78
C MET A 167 -35.19 -10.35 -15.27
N PRO A 168 -36.21 -10.57 -16.11
CA PRO A 168 -37.44 -11.27 -15.72
C PRO A 168 -37.19 -12.71 -15.22
N SER A 169 -36.11 -13.32 -15.68
CA SER A 169 -35.68 -14.67 -15.30
C SER A 169 -34.98 -14.74 -13.94
N ALA A 170 -34.61 -13.62 -13.30
CA ALA A 170 -33.95 -13.62 -12.00
C ALA A 170 -34.81 -14.27 -10.90
N GLY A 171 -36.14 -14.10 -10.99
CA GLY A 171 -37.08 -14.79 -10.11
C GLY A 171 -37.10 -16.30 -10.33
N GLN A 172 -36.99 -16.75 -11.58
CA GLN A 172 -36.93 -18.17 -11.92
C GLN A 172 -35.59 -18.80 -11.51
N ILE A 173 -34.48 -18.08 -11.66
CA ILE A 173 -33.15 -18.51 -11.23
C ILE A 173 -33.09 -18.65 -9.70
N ALA A 174 -33.67 -17.70 -8.97
CA ALA A 174 -33.78 -17.79 -7.52
C ALA A 174 -34.65 -18.97 -7.07
N GLU A 175 -35.76 -19.21 -7.76
CA GLU A 175 -36.64 -20.36 -7.49
C GLU A 175 -35.93 -21.69 -7.82
N ASP A 176 -35.22 -21.79 -8.94
CA ASP A 176 -34.50 -23.01 -9.33
C ASP A 176 -33.32 -23.30 -8.39
N LEU A 177 -32.61 -22.27 -7.92
CA LEU A 177 -31.57 -22.38 -6.87
C LEU A 177 -32.18 -22.81 -5.53
N TYR A 178 -33.34 -22.27 -5.17
CA TYR A 178 -34.09 -22.64 -3.97
C TYR A 178 -34.56 -24.10 -4.02
N GLN A 179 -35.09 -24.55 -5.15
CA GLN A 179 -35.48 -25.94 -5.37
C GLN A 179 -34.27 -26.88 -5.42
N ALA A 180 -33.13 -26.43 -5.95
CA ALA A 180 -31.88 -27.17 -5.90
C ALA A 180 -31.36 -27.32 -4.46
N ALA A 181 -31.45 -26.27 -3.65
CA ALA A 181 -31.08 -26.30 -2.24
C ALA A 181 -31.96 -27.28 -1.44
N LEU A 182 -33.27 -27.28 -1.69
CA LEU A 182 -34.22 -28.26 -1.13
C LEU A 182 -33.87 -29.71 -1.48
N ARG A 183 -33.51 -29.97 -2.75
CA ARG A 183 -33.10 -31.32 -3.21
C ARG A 183 -31.78 -31.78 -2.60
N LEU A 184 -30.91 -30.84 -2.23
CA LEU A 184 -29.62 -31.09 -1.58
C LEU A 184 -29.74 -31.20 -0.05
N GLY A 185 -30.95 -31.10 0.51
CA GLY A 185 -31.20 -31.21 1.96
C GLY A 185 -30.74 -29.98 2.75
N LEU A 186 -30.50 -28.85 2.08
CA LEU A 186 -30.11 -27.60 2.74
C LEU A 186 -31.31 -27.01 3.49
N PRO A 187 -31.13 -26.51 4.73
CA PRO A 187 -32.23 -26.03 5.54
C PRO A 187 -32.86 -24.79 4.89
N VAL A 188 -34.16 -24.90 4.64
CA VAL A 188 -34.97 -23.80 4.14
C VAL A 188 -35.40 -22.92 5.30
N PRO A 189 -35.25 -21.58 5.22
CA PRO A 189 -35.68 -20.71 6.30
C PRO A 189 -37.20 -20.82 6.51
N ASN A 190 -37.60 -21.37 7.67
CA ASN A 190 -38.99 -21.48 8.07
C ASN A 190 -39.63 -20.09 8.24
N SER A 191 -40.66 -19.82 7.44
CA SER A 191 -41.56 -18.67 7.56
C SER A 191 -42.57 -18.87 8.70
N SER A 192 -42.11 -18.95 9.95
CA SER A 192 -43.02 -18.94 11.12
C SER A 192 -42.33 -18.61 12.46
N GLY A 193 -41.34 -17.72 12.43
CA GLY A 193 -40.88 -17.01 13.61
C GLY A 193 -41.09 -15.52 13.40
N SER A 194 -41.91 -14.87 14.22
CA SER A 194 -42.02 -13.42 14.28
C SER A 194 -40.63 -12.79 14.27
N ILE A 195 -40.23 -12.24 13.13
CA ILE A 195 -39.06 -11.36 13.04
C ILE A 195 -39.40 -10.16 13.92
N SER A 196 -38.89 -10.16 15.14
CA SER A 196 -38.69 -8.91 15.86
C SER A 196 -37.84 -8.05 14.94
N ASN A 197 -38.43 -6.97 14.40
CA ASN A 197 -37.75 -6.00 13.56
C ASN A 197 -36.30 -5.82 14.02
N PRO A 198 -35.28 -6.13 13.19
CA PRO A 198 -33.92 -5.76 13.53
C PRO A 198 -33.91 -4.24 13.66
N GLY A 199 -33.63 -3.76 14.87
CA GLY A 199 -33.87 -2.39 15.28
C GLY A 199 -33.37 -1.38 14.26
N THR A 200 -34.22 -0.39 13.97
CA THR A 200 -33.88 0.82 13.25
C THR A 200 -32.52 1.33 13.72
N PRO A 201 -31.57 1.67 12.82
CA PRO A 201 -30.29 2.26 13.21
C PRO A 201 -30.55 3.39 14.20
N ALA A 202 -29.97 3.29 15.40
CA ALA A 202 -30.03 4.39 16.34
C ALA A 202 -29.25 5.54 15.70
N GLN A 203 -29.95 6.58 15.24
CA GLN A 203 -29.32 7.81 14.77
C GLN A 203 -28.55 8.40 15.95
N SER A 204 -27.25 8.07 16.04
CA SER A 204 -26.44 8.43 17.18
C SER A 204 -26.34 9.95 17.27
N LYS A 205 -26.64 10.48 18.46
CA LYS A 205 -26.44 11.90 18.80
C LYS A 205 -24.98 12.19 19.19
N GLU A 206 -24.12 11.19 19.21
CA GLU A 206 -22.70 11.34 19.49
C GLU A 206 -22.02 12.18 18.41
N LEU A 207 -21.21 13.16 18.85
CA LEU A 207 -20.42 14.00 17.96
C LEU A 207 -19.33 13.20 17.24
N PHE A 208 -19.02 13.59 16.02
CA PHE A 208 -17.98 12.95 15.22
C PHE A 208 -16.63 12.93 15.93
N SER A 209 -16.23 14.05 16.53
CA SER A 209 -14.91 14.16 17.16
C SER A 209 -14.75 13.21 18.36
N ASP A 210 -15.79 13.08 19.19
CA ASP A 210 -15.83 12.17 20.33
C ASP A 210 -15.72 10.70 19.87
N PHE A 211 -16.52 10.33 18.86
CA PHE A 211 -16.47 8.99 18.29
C PHE A 211 -15.10 8.70 17.64
N ALA A 212 -14.56 9.66 16.90
CA ALA A 212 -13.25 9.55 16.29
C ALA A 212 -12.15 9.38 17.34
N GLN A 213 -12.24 10.05 18.49
CA GLN A 213 -11.29 9.89 19.57
C GLN A 213 -11.35 8.47 20.16
N LYS A 214 -12.55 7.93 20.41
CA LYS A 214 -12.71 6.52 20.83
C LYS A 214 -12.12 5.53 19.83
N TYR A 215 -12.37 5.75 18.54
CA TYR A 215 -11.75 4.97 17.47
C TYR A 215 -10.22 5.01 17.56
N LEU A 216 -9.63 6.20 17.72
CA LEU A 216 -8.18 6.36 17.80
C LEU A 216 -7.59 5.71 19.06
N ASP A 217 -8.31 5.73 20.18
CA ASP A 217 -7.90 5.08 21.42
C ASP A 217 -7.88 3.55 21.26
N LEU A 218 -8.90 2.96 20.60
CA LEU A 218 -8.89 1.54 20.25
C LEU A 218 -7.70 1.19 19.34
N ARG A 219 -7.43 2.01 18.32
CA ARG A 219 -6.25 1.82 17.46
C ARG A 219 -4.94 1.90 18.24
N CYS A 220 -4.86 2.74 19.26
CA CYS A 220 -3.68 2.83 20.14
C CYS A 220 -3.56 1.65 21.11
N GLN A 221 -4.66 1.01 21.49
CA GLN A 221 -4.66 -0.22 22.28
C GLN A 221 -4.18 -1.43 21.45
N GLY A 222 -4.25 -1.35 20.13
CA GLY A 222 -3.73 -2.37 19.21
C GLY A 222 -4.78 -3.06 18.35
N TYR A 223 -6.02 -2.57 18.38
CA TYR A 223 -7.10 -3.00 17.50
C TYR A 223 -6.87 -2.52 16.06
N THR A 224 -7.23 -3.35 15.07
CA THR A 224 -7.18 -2.97 13.65
C THR A 224 -8.55 -2.50 13.14
N LEU A 225 -9.61 -2.87 13.86
CA LEU A 225 -11.03 -2.64 13.63
C LEU A 225 -11.51 -3.21 12.29
N LYS A 226 -10.82 -4.26 11.83
CA LYS A 226 -11.13 -4.94 10.57
C LYS A 226 -12.11 -6.09 10.78
N ARG A 227 -11.95 -6.85 11.86
CA ARG A 227 -12.82 -7.97 12.22
C ARG A 227 -13.46 -7.72 13.58
N GLU A 228 -14.54 -8.43 13.90
CA GLU A 228 -15.24 -8.29 15.18
C GLU A 228 -14.55 -9.08 16.31
N ASP A 229 -13.85 -10.15 15.97
CA ASP A 229 -13.19 -11.10 16.86
C ASP A 229 -11.72 -10.76 17.17
N GLU A 230 -11.26 -9.56 16.81
CA GLU A 230 -9.87 -9.19 16.99
C GLU A 230 -9.51 -8.93 18.47
N ALA A 231 -8.36 -9.47 18.90
CA ALA A 231 -7.74 -9.13 20.15
C ALA A 231 -6.73 -7.98 19.95
N PRO A 232 -6.54 -7.10 20.95
CA PRO A 232 -5.60 -5.98 20.83
C PRO A 232 -4.17 -6.49 20.81
N HIS A 233 -3.38 -6.05 19.83
CA HIS A 233 -1.96 -6.33 19.77
C HIS A 233 -1.13 -5.10 20.16
N ALA A 234 -0.51 -5.14 21.34
CA ALA A 234 0.18 -3.98 21.93
C ALA A 234 1.24 -3.35 21.02
N ALA A 235 2.02 -4.16 20.29
CA ALA A 235 3.03 -3.62 19.38
C ALA A 235 2.40 -2.91 18.16
N THR A 236 1.24 -3.37 17.69
CA THR A 236 0.45 -2.70 16.64
C THR A 236 -0.04 -1.34 17.12
N GLY A 237 -0.53 -1.27 18.37
CA GLY A 237 -0.99 -0.04 19.00
C GLY A 237 0.12 0.99 19.15
N LEU A 238 1.28 0.57 19.69
CA LEU A 238 2.48 1.40 19.79
C LEU A 238 2.97 1.88 18.42
N ALA A 239 2.93 1.02 17.40
CA ALA A 239 3.28 1.42 16.03
C ALA A 239 2.33 2.50 15.52
N PHE A 240 1.01 2.30 15.64
CA PHE A 240 0.00 3.29 15.22
C PHE A 240 0.17 4.63 15.94
N GLN A 241 0.38 4.61 17.26
CA GLN A 241 0.60 5.80 18.07
C GLN A 241 1.80 6.62 17.57
N ARG A 242 2.88 5.92 17.14
CA ARG A 242 4.13 6.55 16.70
C ARG A 242 4.06 7.06 15.26
N THR A 243 3.39 6.34 14.36
CA THR A 243 3.45 6.64 12.91
C THR A 243 2.23 7.35 12.37
N SER A 244 1.05 7.10 12.95
CA SER A 244 -0.23 7.37 12.29
C SER A 244 -1.15 8.26 13.11
N LEU A 245 -1.19 8.11 14.43
CA LEU A 245 -2.12 8.80 15.33
C LEU A 245 -2.20 10.30 15.06
N ARG A 246 -1.06 11.00 15.03
CA ARG A 246 -1.02 12.45 14.80
C ARG A 246 -1.58 12.86 13.44
N ASN A 247 -1.37 12.05 12.41
CA ASN A 247 -1.93 12.32 11.08
C ASN A 247 -3.44 12.16 11.08
N TRP A 248 -3.97 11.16 11.79
CA TRP A 248 -5.41 10.93 11.90
C TRP A 248 -6.09 11.99 12.77
N GLN A 249 -5.49 12.38 13.90
CA GLN A 249 -5.94 13.53 14.69
C GLN A 249 -5.97 14.82 13.86
N SER A 250 -5.00 15.01 12.97
CA SER A 250 -5.04 16.12 12.02
C SER A 250 -6.19 15.99 11.02
N SER A 251 -6.54 14.79 10.55
CA SER A 251 -7.70 14.57 9.68
C SER A 251 -9.01 14.92 10.38
N VAL A 252 -9.19 14.47 11.62
CA VAL A 252 -10.37 14.80 12.43
C VAL A 252 -10.48 16.30 12.59
N ARG A 253 -9.39 16.98 12.99
CA ARG A 253 -9.36 18.44 13.16
C ARG A 253 -9.65 19.21 11.87
N VAL A 254 -9.09 18.78 10.74
CA VAL A 254 -9.33 19.45 9.45
C VAL A 254 -10.78 19.27 9.01
N PHE A 255 -11.35 18.08 9.22
CA PHE A 255 -12.75 17.79 8.92
C PHE A 255 -13.69 18.63 9.77
N THR A 256 -13.57 18.56 11.10
CA THR A 256 -14.45 19.32 12.01
C THR A 256 -14.24 20.83 11.89
N GLY A 257 -13.03 21.28 11.56
CA GLY A 257 -12.76 22.67 11.27
C GLY A 257 -13.33 23.17 9.94
N ILE A 258 -13.72 22.26 9.03
CA ILE A 258 -14.41 22.57 7.77
C ILE A 258 -15.92 22.48 7.96
N VAL A 259 -16.46 21.31 8.27
CA VAL A 259 -17.92 21.05 8.27
C VAL A 259 -18.59 21.29 9.62
N GLY A 260 -17.81 21.59 10.67
CA GLY A 260 -18.28 21.60 12.04
C GLY A 260 -18.21 20.21 12.70
N ASP A 261 -18.33 20.16 14.01
CA ASP A 261 -18.40 18.90 14.75
C ASP A 261 -19.88 18.48 14.86
N LEU A 262 -20.31 17.67 13.91
CA LEU A 262 -21.70 17.24 13.77
C LEU A 262 -21.94 15.89 14.45
N PRO A 263 -23.17 15.61 14.93
CA PRO A 263 -23.56 14.25 15.30
C PRO A 263 -23.35 13.28 14.13
N LEU A 264 -22.92 12.05 14.41
CA LEU A 264 -22.64 11.04 13.37
C LEU A 264 -23.82 10.85 12.40
N ALA A 265 -25.05 10.83 12.92
CA ALA A 265 -26.25 10.66 12.11
C ALA A 265 -26.53 11.82 11.15
N ASN A 266 -25.95 13.00 11.40
CA ASN A 266 -26.13 14.19 10.57
C ASN A 266 -25.03 14.34 9.52
N ILE A 267 -24.02 13.46 9.50
CA ILE A 267 -22.98 13.48 8.49
C ILE A 267 -23.50 12.77 7.25
N SER A 268 -23.91 13.54 6.26
CA SER A 268 -24.45 13.03 5.01
C SER A 268 -23.46 13.19 3.85
N LYS A 269 -23.92 12.86 2.64
CA LYS A 269 -23.16 13.10 1.40
C LYS A 269 -22.85 14.59 1.20
N THR A 270 -23.72 15.48 1.69
CA THR A 270 -23.57 16.94 1.54
C THR A 270 -22.32 17.45 2.25
N GLU A 271 -22.15 17.10 3.52
CA GLU A 271 -21.00 17.51 4.34
C GLU A 271 -19.70 16.90 3.79
N ILE A 272 -19.76 15.65 3.31
CA ILE A 272 -18.60 15.02 2.66
C ILE A 272 -18.20 15.75 1.37
N ASN A 273 -19.16 16.14 0.55
CA ASN A 273 -18.89 16.89 -0.68
C ASN A 273 -18.32 18.27 -0.38
N GLU A 274 -18.84 18.97 0.63
CA GLU A 274 -18.29 20.23 1.13
C GLU A 274 -16.83 20.06 1.57
N PHE A 275 -16.56 19.06 2.41
CA PHE A 275 -15.21 18.74 2.86
C PHE A 275 -14.26 18.49 1.69
N ASN A 276 -14.66 17.64 0.73
CA ASN A 276 -13.84 17.31 -0.44
C ASN A 276 -13.57 18.53 -1.34
N SER A 277 -14.55 19.43 -1.48
CA SER A 277 -14.39 20.70 -2.21
C SER A 277 -13.45 21.67 -1.50
N MET A 278 -13.54 21.75 -0.17
CA MET A 278 -12.75 22.69 0.64
C MET A 278 -11.32 22.22 0.87
N ILE A 279 -11.08 20.93 1.14
CA ILE A 279 -9.75 20.42 1.50
C ILE A 279 -8.71 20.63 0.38
N ALA A 280 -9.13 20.66 -0.89
CA ALA A 280 -8.25 20.96 -2.02
C ALA A 280 -7.70 22.40 -2.00
N ARG A 281 -8.40 23.33 -1.34
CA ARG A 281 -8.01 24.74 -1.19
C ARG A 281 -7.20 25.02 0.08
N LEU A 282 -6.97 24.00 0.93
CA LEU A 282 -6.25 24.19 2.18
C LEU A 282 -4.76 24.56 1.93
N PRO A 283 -4.26 25.68 2.48
CA PRO A 283 -2.85 26.06 2.39
C PRO A 283 -1.90 25.01 2.98
N ALA A 284 -0.76 24.79 2.32
CA ALA A 284 0.23 23.75 2.68
C ALA A 284 0.96 24.01 4.01
N ASN A 285 0.86 25.22 4.56
CA ASN A 285 1.44 25.62 5.84
C ASN A 285 0.47 25.47 7.02
N PHE A 286 -0.80 25.09 6.77
CA PHE A 286 -1.78 24.86 7.82
C PHE A 286 -1.26 23.90 8.90
N GLY A 287 -1.44 24.25 10.17
CA GLY A 287 -1.03 23.46 11.32
C GLY A 287 0.50 23.34 11.54
N LYS A 288 1.33 24.09 10.80
CA LYS A 288 2.79 24.12 11.01
C LYS A 288 3.25 25.13 12.06
N SER A 289 2.45 26.15 12.34
CA SER A 289 2.69 27.14 13.39
C SER A 289 1.78 26.88 14.58
N ALA A 290 2.34 26.81 15.78
CA ALA A 290 1.55 26.72 17.01
C ALA A 290 0.82 28.03 17.35
N ARG A 291 1.19 29.15 16.71
CA ARG A 291 0.56 30.46 16.91
C ARG A 291 -0.70 30.66 16.07
N ASP A 292 -0.89 29.84 15.04
CA ASP A 292 -2.08 29.92 14.19
C ASP A 292 -3.17 29.03 14.77
N THR A 293 -4.22 29.65 15.32
CA THR A 293 -5.33 28.99 16.00
C THR A 293 -6.61 28.95 15.17
N ARG A 294 -6.57 29.49 13.95
CA ARG A 294 -7.72 29.53 13.03
C ARG A 294 -8.15 28.11 12.62
N SER A 295 -9.45 27.94 12.36
CA SER A 295 -9.97 26.69 11.82
C SER A 295 -9.49 26.44 10.39
N SER A 296 -9.58 25.20 9.91
CA SER A 296 -9.28 24.89 8.51
C SER A 296 -10.16 25.69 7.54
N ARG A 297 -11.44 25.90 7.86
CA ARG A 297 -12.35 26.77 7.09
C ARG A 297 -11.87 28.21 7.04
N GLN A 298 -11.58 28.83 8.19
CA GLN A 298 -11.10 30.21 8.24
C GLN A 298 -9.80 30.40 7.44
N VAL A 299 -8.85 29.47 7.55
CA VAL A 299 -7.60 29.57 6.79
C VAL A 299 -7.81 29.43 5.29
N ILE A 300 -8.82 28.66 4.85
CA ILE A 300 -9.20 28.57 3.43
C ILE A 300 -9.84 29.89 2.99
N GLU A 301 -10.82 30.39 3.73
CA GLU A 301 -11.55 31.63 3.42
C GLU A 301 -10.58 32.83 3.37
N ASP A 302 -9.72 32.99 4.37
CA ASP A 302 -8.68 34.05 4.38
C ASP A 302 -7.76 33.96 3.15
N ALA A 303 -7.41 32.75 2.72
CA ALA A 303 -6.56 32.53 1.55
C ALA A 303 -7.30 32.81 0.25
N ASP A 304 -8.58 32.46 0.16
CA ASP A 304 -9.43 32.72 -1.00
C ASP A 304 -9.73 34.22 -1.16
N GLU A 305 -9.77 34.98 -0.06
CA GLU A 305 -9.93 36.44 -0.08
C GLU A 305 -8.62 37.20 -0.38
N SER A 306 -7.51 36.80 0.24
CA SER A 306 -6.24 37.53 0.15
C SER A 306 -5.43 37.22 -1.13
N GLU A 307 -5.52 36.00 -1.65
CA GLU A 307 -4.75 35.59 -2.84
C GLU A 307 -5.10 36.40 -4.10
N PRO A 308 -6.38 36.63 -4.46
CA PRO A 308 -6.72 37.45 -5.62
C PRO A 308 -6.23 38.89 -5.50
N GLN A 309 -6.30 39.48 -4.30
CA GLN A 309 -5.82 40.84 -4.05
C GLN A 309 -4.31 40.94 -4.23
N ALA A 310 -3.55 40.00 -3.63
CA ALA A 310 -2.10 39.95 -3.77
C ALA A 310 -1.66 39.72 -5.23
N ILE A 311 -2.36 38.86 -5.97
CA ILE A 311 -2.12 38.62 -7.40
C ILE A 311 -2.39 39.89 -8.21
N ALA A 312 -3.50 40.59 -7.97
CA ALA A 312 -3.83 41.82 -8.68
C ALA A 312 -2.81 42.92 -8.44
N GLU A 313 -2.39 43.13 -7.19
CA GLU A 313 -1.33 44.08 -6.82
C GLU A 313 0.00 43.73 -7.48
N LEU A 314 0.43 42.48 -7.42
CA LEU A 314 1.67 42.02 -8.05
C LEU A 314 1.62 42.20 -9.58
N THR A 315 0.49 41.88 -10.21
CA THR A 315 0.28 42.08 -11.65
C THR A 315 0.45 43.56 -12.02
N ALA A 316 -0.20 44.47 -11.29
CA ALA A 316 -0.09 45.90 -11.53
C ALA A 316 1.35 46.41 -11.37
N GLN A 317 2.06 45.95 -10.33
CA GLN A 317 3.46 46.32 -10.08
C GLN A 317 4.40 45.83 -11.19
N LEU A 318 4.24 44.62 -11.69
CA LEU A 318 5.11 44.07 -12.73
C LEU A 318 4.84 44.71 -14.10
N ARG A 319 3.56 44.98 -14.43
CA ARG A 319 3.19 45.73 -15.64
C ARG A 319 3.74 47.16 -15.61
N ALA A 320 3.63 47.84 -14.48
CA ALA A 320 4.19 49.18 -14.31
C ALA A 320 5.73 49.22 -14.47
N LYS A 321 6.42 48.13 -14.13
CA LYS A 321 7.87 47.95 -14.35
C LYS A 321 8.23 47.55 -15.79
N GLY A 322 7.25 47.47 -16.70
CA GLY A 322 7.47 47.09 -18.10
C GLY A 322 7.95 45.65 -18.30
N ARG A 323 7.63 44.75 -17.37
CA ARG A 323 8.01 43.34 -17.47
C ARG A 323 7.26 42.65 -18.61
N PRO A 324 7.90 41.74 -19.37
CA PRO A 324 7.21 40.94 -20.39
C PRO A 324 6.09 40.09 -19.79
N GLU A 325 4.99 39.88 -20.52
CA GLU A 325 3.82 39.14 -20.00
C GLU A 325 4.16 37.72 -19.54
N ALA A 326 5.14 37.05 -20.19
CA ALA A 326 5.64 35.74 -19.75
C ALA A 326 6.30 35.77 -18.36
N GLU A 327 7.13 36.79 -18.07
CA GLU A 327 7.73 36.95 -16.73
C GLU A 327 6.68 37.29 -15.68
N ILE A 328 5.61 37.98 -16.08
CA ILE A 328 4.48 38.25 -15.20
C ILE A 328 3.77 36.94 -14.87
N GLU A 329 3.43 36.12 -15.87
CA GLU A 329 2.78 34.82 -15.66
C GLU A 329 3.57 33.93 -14.70
N ASP A 330 4.89 33.79 -14.91
CA ASP A 330 5.78 33.02 -14.04
C ASP A 330 5.78 33.55 -12.60
N ALA A 331 5.89 34.87 -12.43
CA ALA A 331 5.89 35.51 -11.12
C ALA A 331 4.53 35.33 -10.39
N LEU A 332 3.42 35.39 -11.11
CA LEU A 332 2.09 35.15 -10.54
C LEU A 332 1.92 33.69 -10.13
N MET A 333 2.40 32.75 -10.95
CA MET A 333 2.38 31.32 -10.60
C MET A 333 3.25 31.01 -9.37
N ALA A 334 4.40 31.67 -9.22
CA ALA A 334 5.25 31.56 -8.04
C ALA A 334 4.65 32.21 -6.78
N ALA A 335 3.84 33.26 -6.94
CA ALA A 335 3.20 33.97 -5.84
C ALA A 335 1.94 33.27 -5.28
N LYS A 336 1.34 32.34 -6.04
CA LYS A 336 0.16 31.57 -5.58
C LYS A 336 0.45 30.83 -4.28
N ILE A 337 -0.53 30.84 -3.39
CA ILE A 337 -0.51 30.11 -2.13
C ILE A 337 -0.47 28.63 -2.43
N LYS A 338 0.65 27.99 -2.06
CA LYS A 338 0.83 26.55 -2.21
C LYS A 338 -0.22 25.80 -1.39
N ARG A 339 -1.05 24.98 -2.04
CA ARG A 339 -2.07 24.13 -1.40
C ARG A 339 -1.49 22.76 -1.00
N ILE A 340 -2.18 22.04 -0.13
CA ILE A 340 -1.79 20.67 0.22
C ILE A 340 -1.82 19.75 -1.00
N SER A 341 -0.93 18.77 -1.05
CA SER A 341 -0.83 17.86 -2.21
C SER A 341 -1.99 16.87 -2.28
N ALA A 342 -2.29 16.36 -3.48
CA ALA A 342 -3.29 15.31 -3.68
C ALA A 342 -3.08 14.06 -2.80
N THR A 343 -1.82 13.68 -2.55
CA THR A 343 -1.49 12.58 -1.62
C THR A 343 -1.88 12.90 -0.17
N THR A 344 -1.77 14.16 0.23
CA THR A 344 -2.19 14.63 1.57
C THR A 344 -3.71 14.61 1.69
N ILE A 345 -4.42 15.05 0.66
CA ILE A 345 -5.89 15.02 0.58
C ILE A 345 -6.39 13.57 0.70
N LYS A 346 -5.87 12.66 -0.14
CA LYS A 346 -6.23 11.24 -0.09
C LYS A 346 -6.01 10.62 1.29
N ARG A 347 -4.91 10.98 1.97
CA ARG A 347 -4.65 10.50 3.35
C ARG A 347 -5.73 10.98 4.33
N HIS A 348 -6.19 12.22 4.22
CA HIS A 348 -7.28 12.71 5.06
C HIS A 348 -8.58 11.96 4.79
N GLN A 349 -8.93 11.75 3.51
CA GLN A 349 -10.11 11.00 3.10
C GLN A 349 -10.09 9.55 3.60
N ILE A 350 -8.96 8.83 3.49
CA ILE A 350 -8.81 7.44 3.97
C ILE A 350 -9.04 7.34 5.49
N ALA A 351 -8.50 8.29 6.25
CA ALA A 351 -8.68 8.31 7.70
C ALA A 351 -10.16 8.49 8.07
N LEU A 352 -10.85 9.44 7.44
CA LEU A 352 -12.28 9.69 7.67
C LEU A 352 -13.13 8.49 7.23
N GLN A 353 -12.84 7.92 6.07
CA GLN A 353 -13.51 6.72 5.58
C GLN A 353 -13.42 5.58 6.59
N SER A 354 -12.23 5.32 7.13
CA SER A 354 -12.01 4.23 8.10
C SER A 354 -12.75 4.46 9.42
N ILE A 355 -12.82 5.70 9.89
CA ILE A 355 -13.57 6.06 11.11
C ILE A 355 -15.08 5.83 10.87
N LEU A 356 -15.61 6.32 9.75
CA LEU A 356 -17.04 6.19 9.42
C LEU A 356 -17.43 4.76 9.08
N GLU A 357 -16.54 3.95 8.50
CA GLU A 357 -16.71 2.50 8.35
C GLU A 357 -16.90 1.83 9.72
N HIS A 358 -16.13 2.23 10.73
CA HIS A 358 -16.31 1.70 12.07
C HIS A 358 -17.63 2.16 12.72
N ALA A 359 -18.10 3.37 12.41
CA ALA A 359 -19.42 3.84 12.86
C ALA A 359 -20.56 2.99 12.26
N VAL A 360 -20.43 2.57 10.99
CA VAL A 360 -21.37 1.63 10.34
C VAL A 360 -21.33 0.27 11.03
N LYS A 361 -20.14 -0.31 11.25
CA LYS A 361 -20.00 -1.61 11.95
C LYS A 361 -20.57 -1.56 13.36
N SER A 362 -20.44 -0.42 14.03
CA SER A 362 -21.01 -0.17 15.36
C SER A 362 -22.51 0.14 15.34
N ARG A 363 -23.16 0.08 14.17
CA ARG A 363 -24.59 0.36 13.95
C ARG A 363 -25.04 1.77 14.40
N LEU A 364 -24.13 2.74 14.41
CA LEU A 364 -24.41 4.14 14.78
C LEU A 364 -24.90 4.98 13.59
N ILE A 365 -24.55 4.54 12.38
CA ILE A 365 -25.01 5.09 11.10
C ILE A 365 -25.28 3.94 10.13
N THR A 366 -26.21 4.14 9.19
CA THR A 366 -26.63 3.08 8.26
C THR A 366 -25.61 2.84 7.15
N ASN A 367 -25.03 3.91 6.62
CA ASN A 367 -24.16 3.86 5.44
C ASN A 367 -22.96 4.78 5.65
N ASN A 368 -21.81 4.44 5.07
CA ASN A 368 -20.64 5.31 5.11
C ASN A 368 -20.75 6.41 4.03
N PRO A 369 -20.88 7.70 4.39
CA PRO A 369 -21.03 8.78 3.42
C PRO A 369 -19.73 9.05 2.63
N MET A 370 -18.55 8.62 3.10
CA MET A 370 -17.29 8.71 2.35
C MET A 370 -17.13 7.64 1.26
N LYS A 371 -17.92 6.55 1.28
CA LYS A 371 -17.79 5.46 0.30
C LYS A 371 -17.98 6.02 -1.11
N GLY A 372 -17.00 5.75 -1.99
CA GLY A 372 -16.97 6.25 -3.37
C GLY A 372 -16.59 7.73 -3.55
N ARG A 373 -16.16 8.43 -2.48
CA ARG A 373 -15.80 9.86 -2.50
C ARG A 373 -14.36 10.14 -2.10
N ILE A 374 -13.48 9.16 -2.30
CA ILE A 374 -12.04 9.28 -2.08
C ILE A 374 -11.33 9.46 -3.42
N LEU A 375 -10.20 10.16 -3.42
CA LEU A 375 -9.35 10.25 -4.62
C LEU A 375 -8.81 8.85 -4.97
N SER A 376 -8.99 8.44 -6.23
CA SER A 376 -8.37 7.24 -6.77
C SER A 376 -6.85 7.45 -6.94
N GLU A 377 -6.11 6.37 -7.20
CA GLU A 377 -4.69 6.49 -7.58
C GLU A 377 -4.52 7.26 -8.90
N ALA A 378 -5.44 7.09 -9.85
CA ALA A 378 -5.45 7.80 -11.11
C ALA A 378 -5.64 9.31 -10.91
N ASP A 379 -6.55 9.71 -10.02
CA ASP A 379 -6.78 11.12 -9.68
C ASP A 379 -5.54 11.77 -9.07
N VAL A 380 -4.93 11.11 -8.07
CA VAL A 380 -3.70 11.60 -7.44
C VAL A 380 -2.58 11.76 -8.49
N LYS A 381 -2.45 10.81 -9.43
CA LYS A 381 -1.46 10.90 -10.51
C LYS A 381 -1.77 12.06 -11.46
N ARG A 382 -3.03 12.27 -11.83
CA ARG A 382 -3.47 13.38 -12.69
C ARG A 382 -3.17 14.74 -12.05
N TRP A 383 -3.50 14.93 -10.78
CA TRP A 383 -3.29 16.20 -10.06
C TRP A 383 -1.81 16.50 -9.88
N LYS A 384 -0.99 15.48 -9.63
CA LYS A 384 0.48 15.64 -9.56
C LYS A 384 1.11 16.13 -10.87
N ARG A 385 0.49 15.88 -12.03
CA ARG A 385 0.99 16.38 -13.32
C ARG A 385 0.76 17.89 -13.51
N THR A 386 -0.22 18.46 -12.81
CA THR A 386 -0.53 19.89 -12.86
C THR A 386 0.20 20.71 -11.78
N GLU A 387 0.79 20.04 -10.79
CA GLU A 387 1.63 20.68 -9.77
C GLU A 387 3.06 20.89 -10.31
N ALA A 388 3.73 21.97 -9.88
CA ALA A 388 5.16 22.15 -10.14
C ALA A 388 5.94 20.93 -9.62
N ARG A 389 6.65 20.24 -10.53
CA ARG A 389 7.34 18.99 -10.23
C ARG A 389 8.60 19.28 -9.42
N ILE A 390 8.46 19.23 -8.09
CA ILE A 390 9.62 19.16 -7.20
C ILE A 390 9.99 17.68 -7.09
N GLU A 391 10.79 17.21 -8.02
CA GLU A 391 11.32 15.86 -7.96
C GLU A 391 12.39 15.79 -6.88
N ARG A 392 12.27 14.83 -5.96
CA ARG A 392 13.39 14.51 -5.06
C ARG A 392 14.42 13.75 -5.89
N THR A 393 15.29 14.51 -6.56
CA THR A 393 16.50 13.98 -7.18
C THR A 393 17.54 13.67 -6.11
N GLY A 394 18.52 12.84 -6.46
CA GLY A 394 19.74 12.72 -5.66
C GLY A 394 20.47 14.07 -5.61
N TRP A 395 21.40 14.22 -4.67
CA TRP A 395 22.15 15.46 -4.50
C TRP A 395 23.07 15.79 -5.68
N GLY A 396 23.41 14.83 -6.56
CA GLY A 396 24.37 15.07 -7.63
C GLY A 396 25.68 15.66 -7.09
N ASP A 397 26.19 16.70 -7.74
CA ASP A 397 27.45 17.34 -7.33
C ASP A 397 27.29 18.34 -6.17
N HIS A 398 26.05 18.67 -5.77
CA HIS A 398 25.81 19.49 -4.58
C HIS A 398 26.31 18.82 -3.28
N ILE A 399 26.57 17.50 -3.32
CA ILE A 399 27.25 16.78 -2.22
C ILE A 399 28.59 17.42 -1.88
N TYR A 400 29.32 17.96 -2.86
CA TYR A 400 30.65 18.52 -2.63
C TYR A 400 30.57 19.86 -1.87
N GLY A 401 29.49 20.62 -2.03
CA GLY A 401 29.21 21.78 -1.19
C GLY A 401 28.99 21.39 0.29
N LEU A 402 28.34 20.23 0.53
CA LEU A 402 28.21 19.67 1.87
C LEU A 402 29.56 19.15 2.40
N LEU A 403 30.26 18.33 1.64
CA LEU A 403 31.53 17.70 2.04
C LEU A 403 32.68 18.72 2.20
N GLY A 404 32.62 19.87 1.54
CA GLY A 404 33.54 20.98 1.73
C GLY A 404 33.20 21.89 2.91
N SER A 405 32.11 21.63 3.62
CA SER A 405 31.71 22.48 4.76
C SER A 405 32.52 22.17 6.02
N GLU A 406 32.57 23.15 6.94
CA GLU A 406 33.40 23.14 8.15
C GLU A 406 33.35 21.84 8.96
N ILE A 407 32.20 21.16 9.04
CA ILE A 407 32.08 19.94 9.83
C ILE A 407 32.85 18.77 9.23
N PHE A 408 33.08 18.76 7.92
CA PHE A 408 33.79 17.68 7.22
C PHE A 408 35.27 17.97 7.01
N VAL A 409 35.68 19.23 7.03
CA VAL A 409 37.07 19.64 6.73
C VAL A 409 37.88 20.06 7.95
N ASN A 410 37.21 20.35 9.08
CA ASN A 410 37.87 20.76 10.32
C ASN A 410 37.79 19.66 11.39
N PRO A 411 38.70 19.67 12.39
CA PRO A 411 38.62 18.74 13.53
C PRO A 411 37.28 18.84 14.25
N LEU A 412 36.67 17.67 14.49
CA LEU A 412 35.39 17.59 15.19
C LEU A 412 35.57 17.89 16.68
N LYS A 413 34.65 18.69 17.25
CA LYS A 413 34.55 18.87 18.70
C LYS A 413 34.11 17.60 19.42
N ASP A 414 33.22 16.83 18.79
CA ASP A 414 32.81 15.49 19.20
C ASP A 414 33.04 14.53 18.02
N VAL A 415 33.95 13.58 18.20
CA VAL A 415 34.28 12.56 17.20
C VAL A 415 33.07 11.72 16.78
N GLY A 416 32.00 11.70 17.58
CA GLY A 416 30.74 11.02 17.29
C GLY A 416 29.61 11.94 16.82
N ASP A 417 29.89 13.17 16.36
CA ASP A 417 28.85 14.12 15.97
C ASP A 417 27.92 13.54 14.86
N PRO A 418 26.61 13.38 15.13
CA PRO A 418 25.66 12.88 14.13
C PRO A 418 25.56 13.71 12.84
N LEU A 419 25.89 15.02 12.85
CA LEU A 419 25.89 15.85 11.63
C LEU A 419 27.02 15.46 10.67
N TYR A 420 28.12 14.91 11.17
CA TYR A 420 29.19 14.38 10.33
C TYR A 420 28.82 12.98 9.83
N TRP A 421 28.43 12.08 10.73
CA TRP A 421 28.25 10.67 10.40
C TRP A 421 26.96 10.36 9.64
N ALA A 422 25.84 11.01 9.98
CA ALA A 422 24.57 10.63 9.38
C ALA A 422 24.52 10.85 7.86
N PRO A 423 25.00 11.99 7.32
CA PRO A 423 25.09 12.19 5.87
C PRO A 423 26.00 11.17 5.18
N LEU A 424 27.17 10.85 5.75
CA LEU A 424 28.09 9.87 5.17
C LEU A 424 27.46 8.48 5.10
N ILE A 425 26.82 8.04 6.19
CA ILE A 425 26.12 6.75 6.21
C ILE A 425 24.95 6.74 5.20
N ALA A 426 24.23 7.85 5.03
CA ALA A 426 23.17 7.93 4.04
C ALA A 426 23.70 7.84 2.59
N MET A 427 24.83 8.50 2.29
CA MET A 427 25.44 8.50 0.95
C MET A 427 26.14 7.21 0.58
N PHE A 428 26.73 6.51 1.57
CA PHE A 428 27.61 5.35 1.31
C PHE A 428 27.03 4.00 1.76
N ALA A 429 25.98 3.99 2.57
CA ALA A 429 25.28 2.76 2.97
C ALA A 429 23.77 2.83 2.72
N GLY A 430 23.25 3.99 2.27
CA GLY A 430 21.85 4.11 1.91
C GLY A 430 20.89 3.85 3.07
N LEU A 431 21.22 4.17 4.32
CA LEU A 431 20.27 4.00 5.44
C LEU A 431 19.23 5.13 5.48
N ARG A 432 18.04 4.85 6.00
CA ARG A 432 17.05 5.90 6.33
C ARG A 432 17.54 6.68 7.56
N LEU A 433 17.16 7.95 7.67
CA LEU A 433 17.64 8.80 8.77
C LEU A 433 17.34 8.20 10.16
N GLU A 434 16.14 7.66 10.40
CA GLU A 434 15.84 7.02 11.70
C GLU A 434 16.67 5.75 11.91
N GLU A 435 16.93 4.96 10.85
CA GLU A 435 17.79 3.78 10.91
C GLU A 435 19.22 4.17 11.30
N THR A 436 19.78 5.20 10.68
CA THR A 436 21.09 5.75 11.02
C THR A 436 21.13 6.26 12.46
N CYS A 437 20.14 7.05 12.86
CA CYS A 437 20.09 7.66 14.18
C CYS A 437 19.98 6.65 15.33
N GLN A 438 19.40 5.47 15.07
CA GLN A 438 19.20 4.43 16.09
C GLN A 438 20.26 3.32 16.07
N LEU A 439 21.29 3.44 15.24
CA LEU A 439 22.36 2.45 15.14
C LEU A 439 22.98 2.15 16.50
N ARG A 440 23.10 0.86 16.79
CA ARG A 440 23.76 0.31 17.96
C ARG A 440 25.16 -0.12 17.62
N VAL A 441 26.03 -0.18 18.62
CA VAL A 441 27.41 -0.67 18.44
C VAL A 441 27.42 -2.11 17.91
N ARG A 442 26.47 -2.93 18.35
CA ARG A 442 26.28 -4.33 17.92
C ARG A 442 25.67 -4.50 16.53
N ASP A 443 25.14 -3.44 15.92
CA ASP A 443 24.65 -3.50 14.55
C ASP A 443 25.82 -3.57 13.55
N PHE A 444 27.06 -3.32 14.00
CA PHE A 444 28.27 -3.44 13.19
C PHE A 444 28.93 -4.79 13.43
N GLY A 445 29.22 -5.51 12.34
CA GLY A 445 29.79 -6.85 12.37
C GLY A 445 30.79 -7.10 11.25
N LYS A 446 31.25 -8.34 11.18
CA LYS A 446 32.13 -8.85 10.14
C LYS A 446 31.56 -10.14 9.56
N ASP A 447 31.67 -10.28 8.25
CA ASP A 447 31.42 -11.52 7.51
C ASP A 447 32.69 -11.85 6.73
N GLY A 448 33.46 -12.83 7.21
CA GLY A 448 34.88 -12.95 6.85
C GLY A 448 35.65 -11.67 7.19
N ASP A 449 36.30 -11.08 6.18
CA ASP A 449 37.05 -9.82 6.30
C ASP A 449 36.20 -8.57 6.01
N ILE A 450 34.94 -8.74 5.58
CA ILE A 450 34.08 -7.65 5.15
C ILE A 450 33.34 -7.08 6.36
N LEU A 451 33.56 -5.80 6.64
CA LEU A 451 32.81 -5.06 7.64
C LEU A 451 31.42 -4.70 7.10
N PHE A 452 30.39 -4.87 7.91
CA PHE A 452 29.02 -4.48 7.54
C PHE A 452 28.30 -3.74 8.67
N VAL A 453 27.22 -3.05 8.30
CA VAL A 453 26.19 -2.54 9.21
C VAL A 453 24.87 -3.26 8.95
N ALA A 454 24.23 -3.74 10.02
CA ALA A 454 22.93 -4.39 9.99
C ALA A 454 21.82 -3.40 10.35
N VAL A 455 20.79 -3.31 9.51
CA VAL A 455 19.53 -2.68 9.90
C VAL A 455 18.63 -3.76 10.48
N GLN A 456 18.35 -3.65 11.77
CA GLN A 456 17.62 -4.67 12.51
C GLN A 456 16.81 -4.07 13.67
N ASN A 457 16.02 -4.93 14.33
CA ASN A 457 15.25 -4.61 15.53
C ASN A 457 15.52 -5.64 16.63
N GLU A 458 16.78 -5.69 17.07
CA GLU A 458 17.25 -6.80 17.90
C GLU A 458 16.70 -6.77 19.34
N ILE A 459 16.31 -5.60 19.88
CA ILE A 459 15.71 -5.51 21.24
C ILE A 459 14.36 -4.77 21.28
N GLY A 460 13.63 -4.72 20.16
CA GLY A 460 12.32 -4.06 20.09
C GLY A 460 12.34 -2.52 20.14
N SER A 461 13.46 -1.91 20.50
CA SER A 461 13.60 -0.44 20.63
C SER A 461 13.92 0.30 19.32
N GLN A 462 14.28 -0.43 18.26
CA GLN A 462 14.62 0.13 16.95
C GLN A 462 13.38 0.12 16.06
N LEU A 463 13.12 1.26 15.43
CA LEU A 463 12.03 1.45 14.50
C LEU A 463 12.44 0.96 13.13
N VAL A 464 11.80 -0.12 12.70
CA VAL A 464 11.99 -0.69 11.38
C VAL A 464 10.64 -0.61 10.65
N LYS A 465 10.64 -0.05 9.44
CA LYS A 465 9.38 0.33 8.76
C LYS A 465 8.57 -0.89 8.31
N THR A 466 9.25 -1.96 7.90
CA THR A 466 8.66 -3.19 7.35
C THR A 466 9.58 -4.38 7.64
N HIS A 467 9.07 -5.61 7.52
CA HIS A 467 9.92 -6.81 7.57
C HIS A 467 11.05 -6.77 6.52
N ASN A 468 10.79 -6.22 5.33
CA ASN A 468 11.82 -6.10 4.27
C ASN A 468 12.94 -5.09 4.57
N SER A 469 12.89 -4.40 5.72
CA SER A 469 13.95 -3.50 6.13
C SER A 469 15.11 -4.20 6.83
N PHE A 470 14.95 -5.46 7.28
CA PHE A 470 16.04 -6.27 7.84
C PHE A 470 17.07 -6.58 6.76
N ARG A 471 18.30 -6.09 6.91
CA ARG A 471 19.37 -6.26 5.91
C ARG A 471 20.75 -6.00 6.50
N ARG A 472 21.78 -6.60 5.88
CA ARG A 472 23.19 -6.28 6.12
C ARG A 472 23.74 -5.54 4.92
N ILE A 473 24.53 -4.49 5.17
CA ILE A 473 25.09 -3.63 4.14
C ILE A 473 26.59 -3.54 4.39
N PRO A 474 27.44 -3.97 3.45
CA PRO A 474 28.89 -3.77 3.53
C PRO A 474 29.25 -2.30 3.74
N LEU A 475 30.30 -2.04 4.51
CA LEU A 475 30.80 -0.69 4.69
C LEU A 475 31.61 -0.29 3.46
N HIS A 476 31.15 0.76 2.77
CA HIS A 476 31.94 1.41 1.73
C HIS A 476 33.34 1.80 2.24
N ARG A 477 34.35 1.70 1.39
CA ARG A 477 35.74 2.11 1.68
C ARG A 477 35.86 3.52 2.28
N ALA A 478 35.01 4.46 1.86
CA ALA A 478 34.97 5.81 2.42
C ALA A 478 34.65 5.80 3.92
N LEU A 479 33.62 5.06 4.34
CA LEU A 479 33.21 4.97 5.75
C LEU A 479 34.31 4.34 6.61
N ILE A 480 35.03 3.35 6.07
CA ILE A 480 36.17 2.73 6.74
C ILE A 480 37.30 3.77 6.90
N GLN A 481 37.66 4.48 5.82
CA GLN A 481 38.78 5.43 5.79
C GLN A 481 38.53 6.67 6.65
N VAL A 482 37.30 7.21 6.69
CA VAL A 482 36.96 8.33 7.58
C VAL A 482 36.86 7.92 9.07
N GLY A 483 36.91 6.62 9.35
CA GLY A 483 37.09 6.07 10.70
C GLY A 483 35.82 5.56 11.37
N LEU A 484 34.76 5.18 10.63
CA LEU A 484 33.53 4.66 11.23
C LEU A 484 33.79 3.43 12.13
N PRO A 485 34.60 2.42 11.74
CA PRO A 485 34.92 1.30 12.63
C PRO A 485 35.60 1.74 13.93
N ARG A 486 36.48 2.76 13.86
CA ARG A 486 37.14 3.33 15.04
C ARG A 486 36.14 4.00 15.98
N LEU A 487 35.11 4.66 15.45
CA LEU A 487 34.01 5.19 16.25
C LEU A 487 33.24 4.08 16.96
N VAL A 488 32.93 2.99 16.24
CA VAL A 488 32.23 1.83 16.82
C VAL A 488 33.05 1.23 17.97
N ASP A 489 34.35 1.02 17.78
CA ASP A 489 35.24 0.50 18.80
C ASP A 489 35.37 1.46 19.99
N TYR A 490 35.50 2.76 19.73
CA TYR A 490 35.51 3.79 20.76
C TYR A 490 34.23 3.76 21.62
N ARG A 491 33.05 3.67 21.00
CA ARG A 491 31.78 3.53 21.72
C ARG A 491 31.69 2.21 22.48
N ARG A 492 32.23 1.12 21.94
CA ARG A 492 32.31 -0.17 22.64
C ARG A 492 33.17 -0.08 23.90
N GLN A 493 34.34 0.56 23.82
CA GLN A 493 35.24 0.78 24.95
C GLN A 493 34.61 1.66 26.03
N GLN A 494 33.77 2.61 25.65
CA GLN A 494 32.99 3.43 26.58
C GLN A 494 31.77 2.70 27.20
N GLY A 495 31.50 1.45 26.82
CA GLY A 495 30.32 0.71 27.27
C GLY A 495 29.00 1.26 26.71
N MET A 496 29.04 2.06 25.64
CA MET A 496 27.86 2.67 25.06
C MET A 496 27.09 1.66 24.20
N SER A 497 25.76 1.63 24.34
CA SER A 497 24.93 0.73 23.53
C SER A 497 24.61 1.26 22.12
N ARG A 498 24.69 2.58 21.93
CA ARG A 498 24.34 3.30 20.69
C ARG A 498 25.56 3.98 20.09
N LEU A 499 25.56 4.12 18.76
CA LEU A 499 26.56 4.92 18.06
C LEU A 499 26.46 6.41 18.45
N PHE A 500 25.22 6.90 18.58
CA PHE A 500 24.88 8.27 18.98
C PHE A 500 24.12 8.27 20.32
N PRO A 501 24.81 8.11 21.46
CA PRO A 501 24.15 7.94 22.78
C PRO A 501 23.34 9.16 23.22
N GLU A 502 23.82 10.37 22.91
CA GLU A 502 23.23 11.63 23.37
C GLU A 502 22.02 12.09 22.55
N MET A 503 21.67 11.41 21.44
CA MET A 503 20.59 11.87 20.57
C MET A 503 19.23 11.50 21.16
N PRO A 504 18.38 12.48 21.54
CA PRO A 504 17.09 12.18 22.15
C PRO A 504 16.04 11.86 21.09
N ARG A 505 14.93 11.26 21.51
CA ARG A 505 13.70 11.17 20.70
C ARG A 505 12.93 12.48 20.81
N SER A 506 12.35 12.95 19.71
CA SER A 506 11.56 14.17 19.73
C SER A 506 10.29 14.01 20.56
N LYS A 507 9.94 15.01 21.37
CA LYS A 507 8.68 15.02 22.15
C LYS A 507 7.43 14.92 21.26
N SER A 508 7.50 15.44 20.03
CA SER A 508 6.33 15.59 19.16
C SER A 508 6.14 14.47 18.12
N LYS A 509 7.16 13.65 17.83
CA LYS A 509 7.07 12.50 16.91
C LYS A 509 7.60 11.20 17.49
N GLY A 510 8.27 11.22 18.65
CA GLY A 510 8.89 10.02 19.24
C GLY A 510 10.08 9.46 18.45
N THR A 511 10.55 10.15 17.41
CA THR A 511 11.66 9.73 16.55
C THR A 511 12.90 10.60 16.75
N MET A 512 14.09 10.03 16.53
CA MET A 512 15.38 10.75 16.60
C MET A 512 15.62 11.57 15.32
N SER A 513 15.21 11.00 14.18
CA SER A 513 15.21 11.63 12.86
C SER A 513 14.48 12.98 12.82
N ALA A 514 13.45 13.18 13.64
CA ALA A 514 12.76 14.48 13.71
C ALA A 514 13.65 15.60 14.26
N ILE A 515 14.58 15.29 15.17
CA ILE A 515 15.59 16.23 15.67
C ILE A 515 16.71 16.36 14.65
N MET A 516 17.23 15.22 14.18
CA MET A 516 18.37 15.21 13.27
C MET A 516 18.07 15.88 11.93
N SER A 517 16.87 15.70 11.37
CA SER A 517 16.42 16.36 10.14
C SER A 517 16.34 17.88 10.30
N LYS A 518 15.91 18.38 11.47
CA LYS A 518 15.92 19.82 11.77
C LYS A 518 17.35 20.35 11.89
N ARG A 519 18.21 19.64 12.60
CA ARG A 519 19.63 19.99 12.79
C ARG A 519 20.36 20.05 11.44
N PHE A 520 20.22 19.02 10.61
CA PHE A 520 20.77 18.97 9.25
C PHE A 520 20.19 20.08 8.37
N GLY A 521 18.87 20.25 8.36
CA GLY A 521 18.20 21.29 7.58
C GLY A 521 18.62 22.70 7.98
N TYR A 522 18.83 22.95 9.27
CA TYR A 522 19.38 24.22 9.75
C TYR A 522 20.82 24.40 9.27
N TYR A 523 21.67 23.39 9.44
CA TYR A 523 23.06 23.40 9.02
C TYR A 523 23.21 23.76 7.53
N ILE A 524 22.54 23.05 6.63
CA ILE A 524 22.67 23.33 5.18
C ILE A 524 22.11 24.70 4.79
N ARG A 525 21.05 25.19 5.47
CA ARG A 525 20.51 26.54 5.24
C ARG A 525 21.48 27.62 5.71
N SER A 526 22.06 27.48 6.90
CA SER A 526 22.97 28.48 7.47
C SER A 526 24.34 28.53 6.79
N ARG A 527 24.60 27.68 5.79
CA ARG A 527 25.80 27.73 4.93
C ARG A 527 25.47 28.03 3.47
N GLY A 528 24.21 28.34 3.14
CA GLY A 528 23.80 28.61 1.75
C GLY A 528 23.82 27.38 0.83
N ILE A 529 23.87 26.17 1.37
CA ILE A 529 23.89 24.90 0.60
C ILE A 529 22.46 24.46 0.24
N LYS A 530 21.45 24.95 0.97
CA LYS A 530 20.08 24.47 0.83
C LYS A 530 19.47 24.91 -0.51
N GLU A 531 19.19 23.92 -1.35
CA GLU A 531 18.32 24.07 -2.53
C GLU A 531 17.02 23.27 -2.38
N GLU A 532 16.09 23.51 -3.29
CA GLU A 532 14.84 22.75 -3.37
C GLU A 532 15.14 21.27 -3.68
N GLY A 533 14.38 20.34 -3.09
CA GLY A 533 14.66 18.89 -3.24
C GLY A 533 15.83 18.33 -2.42
N LEU A 534 16.84 19.14 -2.04
CA LEU A 534 18.02 18.70 -1.26
C LEU A 534 17.73 18.55 0.25
N ASP A 535 16.82 17.65 0.61
CA ASP A 535 16.62 17.23 2.00
C ASP A 535 17.56 16.07 2.39
N PHE A 536 17.54 15.65 3.66
CA PHE A 536 18.37 14.51 4.09
C PHE A 536 18.05 13.22 3.33
N HIS A 537 16.78 13.00 2.96
CA HIS A 537 16.38 11.78 2.26
C HIS A 537 16.89 11.77 0.81
N ALA A 538 17.16 12.93 0.22
CA ALA A 538 17.82 13.02 -1.07
C ALA A 538 19.25 12.46 -1.05
N LEU A 539 19.96 12.42 0.09
CA LEU A 539 21.27 11.76 0.20
C LEU A 539 21.14 10.24 0.00
N ARG A 540 20.07 9.66 0.54
CA ARG A 540 19.74 8.25 0.31
C ARG A 540 19.27 8.01 -1.13
N THR A 541 18.55 8.96 -1.73
CA THR A 541 18.25 8.90 -3.17
C THR A 541 19.55 8.92 -3.98
N GLU A 542 20.55 9.72 -3.58
CA GLU A 542 21.86 9.75 -4.24
C GLU A 542 22.55 8.39 -4.20
N PHE A 543 22.53 7.68 -3.07
CA PHE A 543 23.02 6.30 -2.98
C PHE A 543 22.38 5.39 -4.06
N GLN A 544 21.05 5.42 -4.18
CA GLN A 544 20.33 4.66 -5.21
C GLN A 544 20.72 5.09 -6.64
N VAL A 545 20.86 6.39 -6.88
CA VAL A 545 21.23 6.95 -8.18
C VAL A 545 22.65 6.53 -8.57
N ARG A 546 23.61 6.58 -7.64
CA ARG A 546 25.01 6.16 -7.86
C ARG A 546 25.10 4.67 -8.16
N LEU A 547 24.39 3.82 -7.42
CA LEU A 547 24.29 2.39 -7.74
C LEU A 547 23.64 2.14 -9.11
N THR A 548 22.65 2.96 -9.48
CA THR A 548 22.01 2.87 -10.80
C THR A 548 22.99 3.23 -11.92
N ARG A 549 23.74 4.33 -11.76
CA ARG A 549 24.80 4.74 -12.71
C ARG A 549 25.91 3.70 -12.82
N ALA A 550 26.25 3.06 -11.71
CA ALA A 550 27.22 1.94 -11.64
C ALA A 550 26.67 0.61 -12.19
N LYS A 551 25.47 0.61 -12.78
CA LYS A 551 24.80 -0.56 -13.38
C LYS A 551 24.64 -1.73 -12.40
N VAL A 552 24.45 -1.43 -11.11
CA VAL A 552 24.12 -2.45 -10.11
C VAL A 552 22.71 -2.99 -10.39
N PRO A 553 22.49 -4.32 -10.38
CA PRO A 553 21.19 -4.93 -10.68
C PRO A 553 20.07 -4.43 -9.77
N ASP A 554 18.85 -4.35 -10.30
CA ASP A 554 17.73 -3.72 -9.60
C ASP A 554 17.35 -4.43 -8.29
N HIS A 555 17.37 -5.76 -8.28
CA HIS A 555 17.09 -6.56 -7.08
C HIS A 555 18.10 -6.30 -5.97
N VAL A 556 19.38 -6.18 -6.30
CA VAL A 556 20.46 -5.82 -5.37
C VAL A 556 20.24 -4.42 -4.80
N ARG A 557 19.97 -3.43 -5.66
CA ARG A 557 19.70 -2.06 -5.21
C ARG A 557 18.49 -2.01 -4.27
N LYS A 558 17.38 -2.68 -4.62
CA LYS A 558 16.20 -2.80 -3.78
C LYS A 558 16.53 -3.44 -2.43
N GLY A 559 17.34 -4.50 -2.43
CA GLY A 559 17.80 -5.18 -1.23
C GLY A 559 18.66 -4.32 -0.31
N LEU A 560 19.68 -3.64 -0.85
CA LEU A 560 20.51 -2.67 -0.11
C LEU A 560 19.67 -1.51 0.46
N MET A 561 18.64 -1.09 -0.28
CA MET A 561 17.69 -0.09 0.17
C MET A 561 16.66 -0.65 1.17
N GLY A 562 16.47 -1.96 1.31
CA GLY A 562 15.33 -2.51 2.05
C GLY A 562 14.00 -2.02 1.48
N HIS A 563 13.90 -2.06 0.15
CA HIS A 563 12.66 -1.95 -0.62
C HIS A 563 12.09 -3.34 -0.84
N GLU A 564 10.78 -3.42 -0.99
CA GLU A 564 10.12 -4.66 -1.36
C GLU A 564 10.52 -5.07 -2.78
N GLN A 565 10.75 -6.37 -2.96
CA GLN A 565 11.01 -6.94 -4.26
C GLN A 565 9.68 -7.08 -4.99
N THR A 566 9.65 -6.64 -6.24
CA THR A 566 8.42 -6.62 -7.05
C THR A 566 8.17 -7.94 -7.79
N ASP A 567 9.21 -8.77 -7.90
CA ASP A 567 9.19 -10.05 -8.60
C ASP A 567 9.20 -11.20 -7.58
N VAL A 568 8.39 -12.23 -7.82
CA VAL A 568 8.16 -13.37 -6.90
C VAL A 568 9.47 -14.13 -6.63
N THR A 569 10.30 -14.31 -7.66
CA THR A 569 11.60 -14.99 -7.54
C THR A 569 12.51 -14.25 -6.57
N HIS A 570 12.66 -12.94 -6.76
CA HIS A 570 13.51 -12.14 -5.88
C HIS A 570 12.90 -11.92 -4.49
N ALA A 571 11.56 -11.91 -4.36
CA ALA A 571 10.91 -11.86 -3.07
C ALA A 571 11.28 -13.07 -2.19
N ASN A 572 11.37 -14.26 -2.79
CA ASN A 572 11.62 -15.52 -2.09
C ASN A 572 13.12 -15.86 -1.97
N TYR A 573 13.93 -15.55 -2.98
CA TYR A 573 15.31 -16.06 -3.08
C TYR A 573 16.42 -15.01 -2.95
N TYR A 574 16.12 -13.69 -2.98
CA TYR A 574 17.15 -12.64 -2.91
C TYR A 574 18.09 -12.79 -1.70
N ARG A 575 17.55 -13.15 -0.53
CA ARG A 575 18.33 -13.27 0.72
C ARG A 575 19.40 -14.37 0.66
N ALA A 576 19.31 -15.30 -0.29
CA ALA A 576 20.27 -16.38 -0.49
C ALA A 576 21.15 -16.20 -1.75
N GLY A 577 20.86 -15.21 -2.60
CA GLY A 577 21.47 -15.08 -3.92
C GLY A 577 22.81 -14.35 -3.96
N GLU A 578 22.92 -13.19 -3.30
CA GLU A 578 24.13 -12.35 -3.36
C GLU A 578 25.03 -12.58 -2.14
N THR A 579 26.33 -12.81 -2.36
CA THR A 579 27.28 -12.93 -1.25
C THR A 579 27.62 -11.55 -0.66
N MET A 580 28.13 -11.51 0.58
CA MET A 580 28.59 -10.24 1.18
C MET A 580 29.71 -9.58 0.34
N HIS A 581 30.52 -10.40 -0.34
CA HIS A 581 31.57 -9.94 -1.23
C HIS A 581 31.01 -9.24 -2.47
N ASP A 582 29.99 -9.83 -3.12
CA ASP A 582 29.34 -9.20 -4.29
C ASP A 582 28.69 -7.87 -3.90
N LEU A 583 28.02 -7.84 -2.74
CA LEU A 583 27.45 -6.61 -2.19
C LEU A 583 28.52 -5.56 -1.90
N GLU A 584 29.69 -5.96 -1.39
CA GLU A 584 30.80 -5.04 -1.09
C GLU A 584 31.34 -4.43 -2.38
N GLU A 585 31.53 -5.25 -3.41
CA GLU A 585 31.95 -4.79 -4.73
C GLU A 585 30.97 -3.75 -5.28
N TYR A 586 29.67 -4.04 -5.24
CA TYR A 586 28.64 -3.12 -5.71
C TYR A 586 28.60 -1.80 -4.93
N VAL A 587 28.65 -1.86 -3.60
CA VAL A 587 28.67 -0.66 -2.76
C VAL A 587 29.92 0.17 -3.07
N ASN A 588 31.08 -0.47 -3.24
CA ASN A 588 32.33 0.19 -3.58
C ASN A 588 32.36 0.83 -4.97
N ARG A 589 31.41 0.56 -5.87
CA ARG A 589 31.30 1.26 -7.16
C ARG A 589 30.76 2.69 -7.03
N ILE A 590 30.33 3.13 -5.85
CA ILE A 590 29.88 4.51 -5.61
C ILE A 590 31.06 5.48 -5.76
N ASP A 591 30.94 6.38 -6.73
CA ASP A 591 31.97 7.31 -7.20
C ASP A 591 31.81 8.72 -6.61
N ILE A 592 31.74 8.81 -5.28
CA ILE A 592 31.77 10.10 -4.58
C ILE A 592 33.21 10.36 -4.13
N ASP A 593 33.82 11.47 -4.54
CA ASP A 593 35.12 11.84 -4.00
C ASP A 593 34.99 12.29 -2.54
N TYR A 594 35.74 11.62 -1.66
CA TYR A 594 35.74 11.86 -0.22
C TYR A 594 37.13 12.21 0.31
N SER A 595 38.09 12.46 -0.59
CA SER A 595 39.49 12.74 -0.25
C SER A 595 39.68 14.04 0.53
N GLY A 596 38.79 15.02 0.35
CA GLY A 596 38.76 16.28 1.12
C GLY A 596 38.14 16.16 2.53
N ILE A 597 37.59 15.01 2.92
CA ILE A 597 36.99 14.83 4.25
C ILE A 597 38.09 14.53 5.27
N LEU A 598 38.17 15.35 6.33
CA LEU A 598 39.03 15.08 7.47
C LEU A 598 38.45 13.90 8.28
N PRO A 599 39.23 12.82 8.52
CA PRO A 599 38.78 11.70 9.35
C PRO A 599 38.43 12.15 10.78
N ALA A 600 37.38 11.56 11.37
CA ALA A 600 36.83 12.01 12.64
C ALA A 600 37.81 11.97 13.83
N PHE A 601 38.84 11.12 13.77
CA PHE A 601 39.85 10.96 14.82
C PHE A 601 41.19 11.65 14.49
N GLY A 602 41.24 12.50 13.46
CA GLY A 602 42.51 13.02 12.91
C GLY A 602 43.27 11.95 12.10
N GLU A 603 44.31 12.36 11.36
CA GLU A 603 45.03 11.55 10.36
C GLU A 603 45.26 10.09 10.79
N ILE A 604 44.82 9.16 9.94
CA ILE A 604 45.35 7.79 9.95
C ILE A 604 46.62 7.83 9.11
N ARG A 605 47.77 7.52 9.73
CA ARG A 605 49.10 7.40 9.10
C ARG A 605 48.97 6.91 7.66
N LYS A 606 49.58 7.64 6.71
CA LYS A 606 49.81 7.17 5.33
C LYS A 606 50.17 5.69 5.39
N ARG A 607 49.34 4.85 4.75
CA ARG A 607 49.72 3.48 4.43
C ARG A 607 51.03 3.62 3.66
N GLU A 608 52.15 3.15 4.21
CA GLU A 608 53.40 3.06 3.46
C GLU A 608 53.06 2.26 2.20
N MET A 609 53.05 2.93 1.05
CA MET A 609 53.12 2.21 -0.21
C MET A 609 54.40 1.39 -0.14
N PRO A 610 54.38 0.07 -0.39
CA PRO A 610 55.62 -0.67 -0.50
C PRO A 610 56.47 0.04 -1.55
N ALA A 611 57.67 0.47 -1.14
CA ALA A 611 58.59 1.16 -2.02
C ALA A 611 58.75 0.30 -3.28
N LEU A 612 58.33 0.83 -4.43
CA LEU A 612 58.64 0.24 -5.72
C LEU A 612 60.16 0.16 -5.81
N ARG A 613 60.71 -1.05 -5.67
CA ARG A 613 62.10 -1.33 -6.01
C ARG A 613 62.20 -1.19 -7.53
N ILE A 614 62.90 -0.15 -7.98
CA ILE A 614 63.47 -0.16 -9.32
C ILE A 614 64.49 -1.28 -9.33
N VAL A 615 64.20 -2.34 -10.09
CA VAL A 615 65.20 -3.35 -10.44
C VAL A 615 66.02 -2.74 -11.57
N SER A 616 67.25 -2.35 -11.25
CA SER A 616 68.26 -1.90 -12.22
C SER A 616 68.75 -3.05 -13.09
#